data_AF-A0A9D5JM80-F1
#
_entry.id   AF-A0A9D5JM80-F1
#
_cell.length_a   1.000
_cell.length_b   1.000
_cell.length_c   1.000
_cell.angle_alpha   90.00
_cell.angle_beta   90.00
_cell.angle_gamma   90.00
#
_symmetry.space_group_name_H-M   'P 1'
#
loop_
_entity.id
_entity.type
_entity.pdbx_description
1 polymer ?
#
loop_
_entity_poly.entity_id
_entity_poly.type
_entity_poly.pdbx_seq_one_letter_code
_entity_poly.pdbx_strand_id
1 'polypeptide(L)'
;MMTLSQKIRQGIQSKACLVTGNMEQRGCRVDMAGFPKSRLVIDFDESGSPIDTNKTRPDYLVVVDSCNGSAWVLVLELKSGKVSADKVVKQLQAGASAAEKLVPKNQQLNFRPVLYYARMTAGNRLKLREKQSRINFRGKQKAVRLERCGSQLAEVLKRP
;
A
#
# COMPACT_ATOMS: atom_id res chain seq x y z
N MET A 1 21.39 -0.50 -15.37
CA MET A 1 20.74 -1.42 -14.41
C MET A 1 19.30 -0.99 -14.22
N MET A 2 18.31 -1.88 -14.35
CA MET A 2 16.90 -1.50 -14.21
C MET A 2 16.53 -1.22 -12.74
N THR A 3 15.72 -0.18 -12.51
CA THR A 3 15.17 0.15 -11.19
C THR A 3 14.10 -0.87 -10.77
N LEU A 4 13.69 -0.86 -9.49
CA LEU A 4 12.66 -1.76 -9.00
C LEU A 4 11.31 -1.50 -9.69
N SER A 5 10.93 -0.23 -9.83
CA SER A 5 9.73 0.20 -10.52
C SER A 5 9.72 -0.24 -11.98
N GLN A 6 10.86 -0.19 -12.67
CA GLN A 6 10.98 -0.69 -14.05
C GLN A 6 10.79 -2.20 -14.14
N LYS A 7 11.41 -2.98 -13.24
CA LYS A 7 11.25 -4.43 -13.18
C LYS A 7 9.78 -4.83 -12.94
N ILE A 8 9.11 -4.14 -12.01
CA ILE A 8 7.69 -4.41 -11.73
C ILE A 8 6.82 -4.03 -12.91
N ARG A 9 7.05 -2.87 -13.55
CA ARG A 9 6.30 -2.45 -14.76
C ARG A 9 6.36 -3.48 -15.89
N GLN A 10 7.49 -4.15 -16.08
CA GLN A 10 7.61 -5.21 -17.09
C GLN A 10 6.78 -6.46 -16.77
N GLY A 11 6.51 -6.72 -15.49
CA GLY A 11 5.69 -7.85 -15.05
C GLY A 11 4.18 -7.58 -15.03
N ILE A 12 3.74 -6.33 -15.24
CA ILE A 12 2.32 -5.97 -15.26
C ILE A 12 1.80 -6.08 -16.70
N GLN A 13 0.73 -6.85 -16.88
CA GLN A 13 0.16 -7.15 -18.20
C GLN A 13 -0.54 -5.94 -18.85
N SER A 14 -1.13 -5.04 -18.06
CA SER A 14 -1.84 -3.85 -18.56
C SER A 14 -1.36 -2.59 -17.86
N LYS A 15 -1.20 -1.50 -18.62
CA LYS A 15 -0.85 -0.19 -18.06
C LYS A 15 -2.07 0.54 -17.48
N ALA A 16 -3.29 0.04 -17.67
CA ALA A 16 -4.52 0.69 -17.21
C ALA A 16 -4.57 0.85 -15.67
N CYS A 17 -3.96 -0.07 -14.92
CA CYS A 17 -3.87 0.01 -13.46
C CYS A 17 -2.76 0.93 -12.96
N LEU A 18 -1.98 1.59 -13.85
CA LEU A 18 -0.88 2.46 -13.44
C LEU A 18 -1.36 3.91 -13.26
N VAL A 19 -1.21 4.43 -12.04
CA VAL A 19 -1.67 5.77 -11.69
C VAL A 19 -0.51 6.78 -11.72
N THR A 20 -0.74 7.90 -12.40
CA THR A 20 0.18 9.07 -12.42
C THR A 20 -0.31 10.23 -11.55
N GLY A 21 -1.59 10.24 -11.19
CA GLY A 21 -2.26 11.32 -10.46
C GLY A 21 -2.34 11.14 -8.94
N ASN A 22 -3.33 11.81 -8.34
CA ASN A 22 -3.66 11.67 -6.92
C ASN A 22 -4.27 10.28 -6.65
N MET A 23 -4.04 9.74 -5.45
CA MET A 23 -4.72 8.54 -4.98
C MET A 23 -5.91 8.95 -4.14
N GLU A 24 -7.10 8.59 -4.59
CA GLU A 24 -8.35 8.88 -3.91
C GLU A 24 -9.32 7.72 -4.08
N GLN A 25 -10.02 7.35 -3.01
CA GLN A 25 -11.12 6.40 -3.08
C GLN A 25 -12.26 6.86 -2.18
N ARG A 26 -13.46 7.01 -2.78
CA ARG A 26 -14.74 7.23 -2.08
C ARG A 26 -14.67 8.35 -1.02
N GLY A 27 -14.02 9.47 -1.33
CA GLY A 27 -13.89 10.63 -0.42
C GLY A 27 -12.78 10.53 0.63
N CYS A 28 -11.89 9.53 0.53
CA CYS A 28 -10.60 9.53 1.22
C CYS A 28 -9.50 9.78 0.21
N ARG A 29 -8.69 10.82 0.42
CA ARG A 29 -7.57 11.19 -0.45
C ARG A 29 -6.24 11.00 0.27
N VAL A 30 -5.20 10.64 -0.46
CA VAL A 30 -3.81 10.66 -0.01
C VAL A 30 -3.11 11.86 -0.63
N ASP A 31 -2.45 12.69 0.21
CA ASP A 31 -1.66 13.81 -0.29
C ASP A 31 -0.27 13.32 -0.73
N MET A 32 0.10 13.62 -1.98
CA MET A 32 1.37 13.22 -2.59
C MET A 32 2.44 14.31 -2.47
N ALA A 33 2.14 15.45 -1.83
CA ALA A 33 3.11 16.51 -1.57
C ALA A 33 4.33 15.95 -0.82
N GLY A 34 5.52 16.34 -1.27
CA GLY A 34 6.79 15.88 -0.72
C GLY A 34 7.13 14.41 -0.97
N PHE A 35 6.28 13.63 -1.65
CA PHE A 35 6.53 12.22 -1.93
C PHE A 35 7.42 12.04 -3.17
N PRO A 36 8.38 11.10 -3.19
CA PRO A 36 9.33 10.93 -4.30
C PRO A 36 8.66 10.78 -5.67
N LYS A 37 9.13 11.52 -6.69
CA LYS A 37 8.60 11.44 -8.06
C LYS A 37 8.95 10.13 -8.76
N SER A 38 10.10 9.52 -8.45
CA SER A 38 10.48 8.19 -8.96
C SER A 38 9.72 7.10 -8.21
N ARG A 39 8.50 6.83 -8.69
CA ARG A 39 7.59 5.86 -8.10
C ARG A 39 6.77 5.12 -9.15
N LEU A 40 6.20 4.02 -8.73
CA LEU A 40 5.14 3.28 -9.41
C LEU A 40 3.94 3.23 -8.47
N VAL A 41 2.76 3.52 -8.99
CA VAL A 41 1.49 3.34 -8.27
C VAL A 41 0.64 2.40 -9.09
N ILE A 42 0.13 1.35 -8.45
CA ILE A 42 -0.82 0.40 -9.03
C ILE A 42 -2.14 0.59 -8.29
N ASP A 43 -3.20 0.90 -9.03
CA ASP A 43 -4.58 0.83 -8.56
C ASP A 43 -5.08 -0.60 -8.70
N PHE A 44 -5.47 -1.21 -7.58
CA PHE A 44 -5.97 -2.58 -7.61
C PHE A 44 -7.44 -2.66 -8.04
N ASP A 45 -8.18 -1.56 -8.05
CA ASP A 45 -9.56 -1.50 -8.52
C ASP A 45 -9.69 -1.50 -10.04
N GLU A 46 -8.62 -1.10 -10.73
CA GLU A 46 -8.55 -0.99 -12.19
C GLU A 46 -8.30 -2.33 -12.91
N SER A 47 -8.68 -2.35 -14.20
CA SER A 47 -8.46 -3.51 -15.06
C SER A 47 -6.96 -3.83 -15.25
N GLY A 48 -6.64 -5.13 -15.25
CA GLY A 48 -5.25 -5.60 -15.33
C GLY A 48 -4.44 -5.42 -14.04
N SER A 49 -5.11 -5.14 -12.93
CA SER A 49 -4.59 -5.31 -11.58
C SER A 49 -4.05 -6.72 -11.37
N PRO A 50 -2.95 -6.90 -10.60
CA PRO A 50 -2.38 -8.21 -10.30
C PRO A 50 -3.20 -9.02 -9.29
N ILE A 51 -4.31 -8.45 -8.79
CA ILE A 51 -5.32 -9.15 -8.02
C ILE A 51 -6.64 -9.09 -8.79
N ASP A 52 -7.26 -10.26 -8.95
CA ASP A 52 -8.58 -10.42 -9.56
C ASP A 52 -9.63 -9.52 -8.87
N THR A 53 -10.48 -8.87 -9.66
CA THR A 53 -11.52 -7.95 -9.19
C THR A 53 -12.56 -8.60 -8.29
N ASN A 54 -12.72 -9.91 -8.38
CA ASN A 54 -13.65 -10.68 -7.54
C ASN A 54 -13.04 -11.08 -6.18
N LYS A 55 -11.78 -10.73 -5.92
CA LYS A 55 -11.07 -11.08 -4.69
C LYS A 55 -10.94 -9.89 -3.75
N THR A 56 -10.69 -10.20 -2.48
CA THR A 56 -10.32 -9.17 -1.51
C THR A 56 -9.01 -8.51 -1.95
N ARG A 57 -9.03 -7.18 -2.10
CA ARG A 57 -7.89 -6.38 -2.54
C ARG A 57 -7.81 -5.07 -1.74
N PRO A 58 -6.60 -4.52 -1.57
CA PRO A 58 -6.44 -3.15 -1.11
C PRO A 58 -6.76 -2.18 -2.24
N ASP A 59 -6.68 -0.87 -1.99
CA ASP A 59 -6.91 0.11 -3.06
C ASP A 59 -5.65 0.33 -3.90
N TYR A 60 -4.46 0.47 -3.27
CA TYR A 60 -3.23 0.79 -4.01
C TYR A 60 -1.98 0.01 -3.55
N LEU A 61 -1.06 -0.20 -4.49
CA LEU A 61 0.35 -0.52 -4.23
C LEU A 61 1.23 0.65 -4.68
N VAL A 62 2.13 1.10 -3.82
CA VAL A 62 3.11 2.13 -4.17
C VAL A 62 4.51 1.57 -4.02
N VAL A 63 5.34 1.73 -5.06
CA VAL A 63 6.74 1.33 -5.06
C VAL A 63 7.61 2.54 -5.30
N VAL A 64 8.61 2.73 -4.44
CA VAL A 64 9.58 3.81 -4.53
C VAL A 64 10.97 3.19 -4.70
N ASP A 65 11.68 3.59 -5.76
CA ASP A 65 12.97 3.00 -6.11
C ASP A 65 14.07 3.30 -5.08
N SER A 66 14.10 4.55 -4.61
CA SER A 66 15.03 4.98 -3.58
C SER A 66 14.46 6.18 -2.83
N CYS A 67 14.35 6.05 -1.52
CA CYS A 67 14.10 7.13 -0.58
C CYS A 67 15.02 6.91 0.62
N ASN A 68 15.91 7.88 0.88
CA ASN A 68 16.96 7.78 1.90
C ASN A 68 17.82 6.51 1.75
N GLY A 69 18.17 6.15 0.52
CA GLY A 69 19.02 4.99 0.22
C GLY A 69 18.33 3.63 0.27
N SER A 70 17.01 3.58 0.49
CA SER A 70 16.24 2.33 0.51
C SER A 70 15.06 2.35 -0.44
N ALA A 71 14.79 1.22 -1.09
CA ALA A 71 13.55 1.01 -1.82
C ALA A 71 12.38 0.78 -0.84
N TRP A 72 11.19 1.23 -1.21
CA TRP A 72 9.98 1.06 -0.39
C TRP A 72 8.85 0.43 -1.19
N VAL A 73 8.05 -0.39 -0.51
CA VAL A 73 6.79 -0.94 -0.99
C VAL A 73 5.72 -0.65 0.05
N LEU A 74 4.71 0.10 -0.35
CA LEU A 74 3.57 0.47 0.47
C LEU A 74 2.31 -0.20 -0.08
N VAL A 75 1.52 -0.81 0.80
CA VAL A 75 0.18 -1.29 0.46
C VAL A 75 -0.80 -0.38 1.16
N LEU A 76 -1.68 0.28 0.41
CA LEU A 76 -2.57 1.31 0.93
C LEU A 76 -4.02 0.84 0.85
N GLU A 77 -4.72 1.00 1.97
CA GLU A 77 -6.17 0.90 2.07
C GLU A 77 -6.73 2.26 2.52
N LEU A 78 -7.81 2.72 1.91
CA LEU A 78 -8.44 4.00 2.11
C LEU A 78 -9.89 3.79 2.56
N LYS A 79 -10.25 4.34 3.73
CA LYS A 79 -11.60 4.27 4.30
C LYS A 79 -12.12 5.63 4.72
N SER A 80 -13.04 6.20 3.96
CA SER A 80 -13.79 7.40 4.35
C SER A 80 -14.91 7.09 5.36
N GLY A 81 -15.52 5.91 5.27
CA GLY A 81 -16.65 5.48 6.09
C GLY A 81 -16.26 4.64 7.31
N LYS A 82 -17.17 3.74 7.71
CA LYS A 82 -16.97 2.82 8.84
C LYS A 82 -15.80 1.87 8.57
N VAL A 83 -14.77 1.95 9.40
CA VAL A 83 -13.65 1.01 9.40
C VAL A 83 -14.06 -0.30 10.07
N SER A 84 -13.72 -1.42 9.42
CA SER A 84 -13.70 -2.75 10.03
C SER A 84 -12.27 -3.24 10.04
N ALA A 85 -11.69 -3.42 11.24
CA ALA A 85 -10.30 -3.84 11.39
C ALA A 85 -10.01 -5.15 10.65
N ASP A 86 -10.88 -6.16 10.78
CA ASP A 86 -10.68 -7.47 10.13
C ASP A 86 -10.69 -7.36 8.60
N LYS A 87 -11.58 -6.53 8.05
CA LYS A 87 -11.64 -6.29 6.61
C LYS A 87 -10.36 -5.62 6.12
N VAL A 88 -9.90 -4.58 6.83
CA VAL A 88 -8.64 -3.88 6.51
C VAL A 88 -7.46 -4.85 6.56
N VAL A 89 -7.35 -5.69 7.59
CA VAL A 89 -6.26 -6.68 7.70
C VAL A 89 -6.26 -7.63 6.51
N LYS A 90 -7.43 -8.16 6.12
CA LYS A 90 -7.55 -9.04 4.94
C LYS A 90 -7.14 -8.34 3.64
N GLN A 91 -7.57 -7.10 3.43
CA GLN A 91 -7.22 -6.30 2.25
C GLN A 91 -5.72 -6.02 2.18
N LEU A 92 -5.11 -5.56 3.28
CA LEU A 92 -3.68 -5.29 3.36
C LEU A 92 -2.85 -6.56 3.21
N GLN A 93 -3.30 -7.69 3.76
CA GLN A 93 -2.63 -8.98 3.59
C GLN A 93 -2.69 -9.47 2.14
N ALA A 94 -3.82 -9.28 1.45
CA ALA A 94 -3.92 -9.60 0.02
C ALA A 94 -2.95 -8.76 -0.82
N GLY A 95 -2.84 -7.47 -0.51
CA GLY A 95 -1.85 -6.57 -1.12
C GLY A 95 -0.40 -6.98 -0.86
N ALA A 96 -0.08 -7.39 0.36
CA ALA A 96 1.25 -7.91 0.71
C ALA A 96 1.59 -9.16 -0.12
N SER A 97 0.64 -10.10 -0.23
CA SER A 97 0.81 -11.32 -1.04
C SER A 97 0.98 -11.00 -2.53
N ALA A 98 0.31 -9.97 -3.06
CA ALA A 98 0.53 -9.51 -4.44
C ALA A 98 1.91 -8.86 -4.60
N ALA A 99 2.31 -8.00 -3.67
CA ALA A 99 3.63 -7.37 -3.66
C ALA A 99 4.76 -8.40 -3.63
N GLU A 100 4.63 -9.50 -2.87
CA GLU A 100 5.63 -10.56 -2.84
C GLU A 100 5.85 -11.25 -4.20
N LYS A 101 4.80 -11.35 -5.01
CA LYS A 101 4.88 -11.93 -6.36
C LYS A 101 5.51 -10.96 -7.35
N LEU A 102 5.23 -9.66 -7.20
CA LEU A 102 5.70 -8.61 -8.10
C LEU A 102 7.15 -8.21 -7.84
N VAL A 103 7.57 -8.20 -6.58
CA VAL A 103 8.88 -7.67 -6.18
C VAL A 103 9.91 -8.82 -6.17
N PRO A 104 11.04 -8.70 -6.90
CA PRO A 104 12.09 -9.73 -6.92
C PRO A 104 12.55 -10.13 -5.52
N LYS A 105 12.63 -11.45 -5.25
CA LYS A 105 12.91 -12.00 -3.91
C LYS A 105 14.24 -11.54 -3.32
N ASN A 106 15.24 -11.32 -4.17
CA ASN A 106 16.59 -10.86 -3.78
C ASN A 106 16.68 -9.35 -3.51
N GLN A 107 15.64 -8.57 -3.83
CA GLN A 107 15.63 -7.13 -3.59
C GLN A 107 15.44 -6.84 -2.10
N GLN A 108 16.41 -6.16 -1.48
CA GLN A 108 16.23 -5.56 -0.16
C GLN A 108 15.36 -4.30 -0.29
N LEU A 109 14.35 -4.19 0.57
CA LEU A 109 13.42 -3.08 0.61
C LEU A 109 12.72 -2.98 1.96
N ASN A 110 12.12 -1.83 2.22
CA ASN A 110 11.20 -1.61 3.32
C ASN A 110 9.77 -1.84 2.88
N PHE A 111 9.01 -2.61 3.66
CA PHE A 111 7.59 -2.84 3.41
C PHE A 111 6.75 -2.21 4.51
N ARG A 112 5.66 -1.53 4.12
CA ARG A 112 4.73 -0.90 5.05
C ARG A 112 3.27 -1.01 4.60
N PRO A 113 2.41 -1.70 5.36
CA PRO A 113 0.97 -1.66 5.16
C PRO A 113 0.39 -0.40 5.81
N VAL A 114 -0.51 0.30 5.12
CA VAL A 114 -1.04 1.60 5.55
C VAL A 114 -2.56 1.63 5.39
N LEU A 115 -3.25 2.06 6.44
CA LEU A 115 -4.66 2.45 6.39
C LEU A 115 -4.77 3.97 6.48
N TYR A 116 -5.32 4.58 5.45
CA TYR A 116 -5.85 5.94 5.49
C TYR A 116 -7.31 5.90 5.94
N TYR A 117 -7.67 6.70 6.94
CA TYR A 117 -9.04 6.70 7.48
C TYR A 117 -9.56 8.11 7.81
N ALA A 118 -10.84 8.36 7.51
CA ALA A 118 -11.51 9.61 7.89
C ALA A 118 -12.17 9.47 9.27
N ARG A 119 -12.79 8.33 9.57
CA ARG A 119 -13.44 8.05 10.85
C ARG A 119 -13.13 6.62 11.31
N MET A 120 -12.76 6.45 12.57
CA MET A 120 -12.47 5.13 13.15
C MET A 120 -12.75 5.14 14.64
N THR A 121 -13.43 4.10 15.13
CA THR A 121 -13.71 3.92 16.56
C THR A 121 -12.43 3.54 17.32
N ALA A 122 -12.39 3.84 18.63
CA ALA A 122 -11.27 3.48 19.48
C ALA A 122 -11.00 1.96 19.48
N GLY A 123 -12.06 1.13 19.51
CA GLY A 123 -11.95 -0.33 19.45
C GLY A 123 -11.29 -0.85 18.17
N ASN A 124 -11.68 -0.34 17.00
CA ASN A 124 -11.02 -0.72 15.74
C ASN A 124 -9.56 -0.25 15.69
N ARG A 125 -9.26 0.95 16.20
CA ARG A 125 -7.90 1.46 16.29
C ARG A 125 -7.03 0.58 17.20
N LEU A 126 -7.55 0.15 18.35
CA LEU A 126 -6.86 -0.76 19.25
C LEU A 126 -6.61 -2.10 18.56
N LYS A 127 -7.66 -2.70 17.98
CA LYS A 127 -7.57 -3.98 17.27
C LYS A 127 -6.53 -3.98 16.15
N LEU A 128 -6.43 -2.91 15.36
CA LEU A 128 -5.41 -2.78 14.30
C LEU A 128 -3.97 -2.66 14.83
N ARG A 129 -3.77 -2.34 16.12
CA ARG A 129 -2.45 -2.27 16.76
C ARG A 129 -2.03 -3.61 17.38
N GLU A 130 -2.95 -4.55 17.55
CA GLU A 130 -2.68 -5.85 18.15
C GLU A 130 -1.86 -6.75 17.22
N LYS A 131 -1.15 -7.74 17.79
CA LYS A 131 -0.19 -8.58 17.05
C LYS A 131 -0.85 -9.39 15.92
N GLN A 132 -2.08 -9.86 16.11
CA GLN A 132 -2.83 -10.64 15.13
C GLN A 132 -3.31 -9.82 13.93
N SER A 133 -3.31 -8.48 14.04
CA SER A 133 -3.64 -7.58 12.93
C SER A 133 -2.40 -7.20 12.09
N ARG A 134 -1.22 -7.74 12.42
CA ARG A 134 0.00 -7.49 11.66
C ARG A 134 -0.04 -8.21 10.33
N ILE A 135 0.50 -7.55 9.31
CA ILE A 135 0.56 -8.05 7.95
C ILE A 135 1.87 -8.81 7.77
N ASN A 136 1.79 -10.05 7.30
CA ASN A 136 2.97 -10.83 6.95
C ASN A 136 3.49 -10.42 5.56
N PHE A 137 4.78 -10.10 5.49
CA PHE A 137 5.50 -9.88 4.25
C PHE A 137 6.91 -10.47 4.35
N ARG A 138 7.21 -11.45 3.49
CA ARG A 138 8.48 -12.20 3.44
C ARG A 138 8.88 -12.78 4.81
N GLY A 139 7.91 -13.38 5.50
CA GLY A 139 8.09 -13.98 6.82
C GLY A 139 8.22 -12.97 7.97
N LYS A 140 8.12 -11.66 7.71
CA LYS A 140 8.16 -10.61 8.74
C LYS A 140 6.78 -10.03 8.97
N GLN A 141 6.37 -9.96 10.23
CA GLN A 141 5.12 -9.31 10.63
C GLN A 141 5.30 -7.79 10.74
N LYS A 142 4.43 -7.03 10.06
CA LYS A 142 4.49 -5.57 9.96
C LYS A 142 3.21 -4.95 10.51
N ALA A 143 3.35 -4.00 11.43
CA ALA A 143 2.21 -3.29 11.99
C ALA A 143 1.54 -2.41 10.92
N VAL A 144 0.22 -2.30 10.99
CA VAL A 144 -0.55 -1.41 10.11
C VAL A 144 -0.28 0.04 10.53
N ARG A 145 0.29 0.83 9.62
CA ARG A 145 0.44 2.27 9.80
C ARG A 145 -0.93 2.93 9.62
N LEU A 146 -1.34 3.76 10.57
CA LEU A 146 -2.64 4.42 10.55
C LEU A 146 -2.43 5.91 10.24
N GLU A 147 -3.00 6.40 9.15
CA GLU A 147 -2.94 7.81 8.72
C GLU A 147 -4.34 8.39 8.52
N ARG A 148 -4.50 9.70 8.66
CA ARG A 148 -5.79 10.35 8.37
C ARG A 148 -5.92 10.58 6.88
N CYS A 149 -7.14 10.49 6.33
CA CYS A 149 -7.38 10.96 4.97
C CYS A 149 -6.97 12.44 4.86
N GLY A 150 -6.32 12.80 3.76
CA GLY A 150 -5.71 14.10 3.52
C GLY A 150 -4.27 14.24 4.05
N SER A 151 -3.75 13.27 4.82
CA SER A 151 -2.35 13.30 5.27
C SER A 151 -1.39 12.96 4.13
N GLN A 152 -0.17 13.51 4.23
CA GLN A 152 0.90 13.30 3.27
C GLN A 152 1.46 11.88 3.31
N LEU A 153 1.65 11.27 2.14
CA LEU A 153 2.30 9.96 2.03
C LEU A 153 3.78 10.01 2.43
N ALA A 154 4.43 11.17 2.34
CA ALA A 154 5.82 11.33 2.76
C ALA A 154 6.02 11.02 4.26
N GLU A 155 5.03 11.31 5.11
CA GLU A 155 5.07 11.01 6.55
C GLU A 155 5.15 9.50 6.82
N VAL A 156 4.57 8.69 5.93
CA VAL A 156 4.63 7.23 6.01
C VAL A 156 6.05 6.72 5.87
N LEU A 157 6.98 7.47 5.26
CA LEU A 157 8.38 7.02 5.09
C LEU A 157 9.31 7.44 6.24
N LYS A 158 8.90 8.37 7.10
CA LYS A 158 9.80 9.04 8.07
C LYS A 158 10.06 8.26 9.36
N ARG A 159 9.26 7.25 9.70
CA ARG A 159 9.37 6.52 10.98
C ARG A 159 9.74 5.06 10.78
N PRO A 160 10.59 4.44 11.62
CA PRO A 160 10.85 2.99 11.58
C PRO A 160 9.59 2.15 11.84
#